data_AF-A0A7Y4ZUJ3-F1
#
_entry.id   AF-A0A7Y4ZUJ3-F1
#
_cell.length_a   1.000
_cell.length_b   1.000
_cell.length_c   1.000
_cell.angle_alpha   90.00
_cell.angle_beta   90.00
_cell.angle_gamma   90.00
#
_symmetry.space_group_name_H-M   'P 1'
#
loop_
_entity.id
_entity.type
_entity.pdbx_description
1 polymer ?
#
loop_
_entity_poly.entity_id
_entity_poly.type
_entity_poly.pdbx_seq_one_letter_code
_entity_poly.pdbx_strand_id
1 'polypeptide(L)'
;MSLFDKLKSWFAPAPPGGERANAEVASNEDVGEDAAAPQPLETGPRKRWSAKDDAELEARARTLFVSGNASDAMALLGGANLLARHETTRLPCLCAKCLKHAADSPEVDGVRYVRDFVVARYRVLFYWTPEELAADAKQVRASMRSALRAQLRIGPQATRAPGINPFTGRPTP
;
A
#
# COMPACT_ATOMS: atom_id res chain seq x y z
N MET A 1 -19.54 23.15 -4.78
CA MET A 1 -19.18 21.98 -3.96
C MET A 1 -17.75 21.59 -4.29
N SER A 2 -16.86 21.50 -3.29
CA SER A 2 -15.42 21.30 -3.50
C SER A 2 -15.11 19.85 -3.88
N LEU A 3 -14.16 19.64 -4.80
CA LEU A 3 -13.66 18.32 -5.21
C LEU A 3 -13.14 17.50 -4.01
N PHE A 4 -12.70 18.21 -2.95
CA PHE A 4 -12.27 17.65 -1.68
C PHE A 4 -13.41 17.03 -0.85
N ASP A 5 -14.64 17.54 -0.95
CA ASP A 5 -15.79 16.98 -0.22
C ASP A 5 -16.27 15.65 -0.84
N LYS A 6 -16.14 15.50 -2.16
CA LYS A 6 -16.42 14.23 -2.85
C LYS A 6 -15.39 13.13 -2.54
N LEU A 7 -14.13 13.50 -2.31
CA LEU A 7 -13.09 12.54 -1.91
C LEU A 7 -13.30 12.01 -0.49
N LYS A 8 -13.87 12.81 0.42
CA LYS A 8 -14.10 12.40 1.82
C LYS A 8 -15.19 11.35 2.00
N SER A 9 -16.21 11.32 1.15
CA SER A 9 -17.31 10.34 1.28
C SER A 9 -16.89 8.90 0.90
N TRP A 10 -15.79 8.72 0.17
CA TRP A 10 -15.23 7.40 -0.16
C TRP A 10 -14.42 6.76 0.97
N PHE A 11 -14.04 7.52 2.01
CA PHE A 11 -13.25 7.02 3.14
C PHE A 11 -14.09 6.78 4.41
N ALA A 12 -15.42 6.84 4.33
CA ALA A 12 -16.29 6.54 5.46
C ALA A 12 -16.31 5.03 5.74
N PRO A 13 -15.94 4.58 6.96
CA PRO A 13 -16.03 3.16 7.33
C PRO A 13 -17.49 2.71 7.43
N ALA A 14 -17.77 1.51 6.94
CA ALA A 14 -19.07 0.85 7.10
C ALA A 14 -19.34 0.53 8.60
N PRO A 15 -20.61 0.55 9.04
CA PRO A 15 -20.96 0.25 10.42
C PRO A 15 -20.66 -1.22 10.78
N PRO A 16 -20.15 -1.51 11.99
CA PRO A 16 -19.93 -2.87 12.45
C PRO A 16 -21.23 -3.47 12.99
N GLY A 17 -21.66 -4.60 12.44
CA GLY A 17 -22.76 -5.39 13.01
C GLY A 17 -23.06 -6.62 12.17
N GLY A 18 -22.84 -7.82 12.73
CA GLY A 18 -23.22 -9.07 12.09
C GLY A 18 -22.46 -10.31 12.59
N GLU A 19 -22.79 -10.75 13.80
CA GLU A 19 -22.45 -12.03 14.44
C GLU A 19 -22.70 -13.27 13.54
N ARG A 20 -21.79 -14.25 13.62
CA ARG A 20 -22.00 -15.73 13.58
C ARG A 20 -20.61 -16.38 13.75
N ALA A 21 -20.29 -16.88 14.95
CA ALA A 21 -20.65 -18.19 15.53
C ALA A 21 -19.59 -19.27 15.24
N ASN A 22 -19.11 -19.86 16.34
CA ASN A 22 -18.07 -20.88 16.48
C ASN A 22 -18.30 -22.16 15.66
N ALA A 23 -17.18 -22.81 15.30
CA ALA A 23 -17.09 -24.26 15.27
C ALA A 23 -15.66 -24.67 15.69
N GLU A 24 -15.60 -25.56 16.68
CA GLU A 24 -14.44 -26.09 17.39
C GLU A 24 -13.55 -27.04 16.57
N VAL A 25 -12.25 -26.97 16.89
CA VAL A 25 -11.28 -28.04 17.20
C VAL A 25 -11.16 -29.26 16.27
N ALA A 26 -9.96 -29.42 15.71
CA ALA A 26 -9.27 -30.71 15.65
C ALA A 26 -7.76 -30.49 15.78
N SER A 27 -7.21 -31.08 16.84
CA SER A 27 -5.79 -31.27 17.15
C SER A 27 -5.08 -32.13 16.09
N ASN A 28 -3.79 -31.88 15.88
CA ASN A 28 -2.81 -32.94 15.67
C ASN A 28 -1.41 -32.47 16.08
N GLU A 29 -0.79 -33.30 16.89
CA GLU A 29 0.52 -33.17 17.51
C GLU A 29 1.66 -33.46 16.51
N ASP A 30 2.73 -32.71 16.68
CA ASP A 30 4.14 -33.14 16.78
C ASP A 30 4.70 -34.22 15.83
N VAL A 31 5.60 -33.82 14.91
CA VAL A 31 6.77 -34.63 14.50
C VAL A 31 7.94 -33.71 14.07
N GLY A 32 9.03 -33.75 14.84
CA GLY A 32 10.38 -34.02 14.29
C GLY A 32 11.25 -32.83 13.86
N GLU A 33 12.24 -32.54 14.72
CA GLU A 33 13.52 -31.88 14.43
C GLU A 33 14.16 -32.29 13.10
N ASP A 34 14.55 -31.28 12.30
CA ASP A 34 15.88 -31.11 11.68
C ASP A 34 15.77 -30.12 10.51
N ALA A 35 15.81 -28.82 10.83
CA ALA A 35 15.98 -27.79 9.81
C ALA A 35 16.91 -26.70 10.34
N ALA A 36 18.14 -26.77 9.84
CA ALA A 36 19.22 -25.79 9.90
C ALA A 36 18.84 -24.43 10.49
N ALA A 37 19.53 -24.06 11.58
CA ALA A 37 19.46 -22.74 12.19
C ALA A 37 19.38 -21.64 11.11
N PRO A 38 18.36 -20.78 11.10
CA PRO A 38 18.27 -19.71 10.13
C PRO A 38 19.50 -18.82 10.28
N GLN A 39 20.30 -18.76 9.23
CA GLN A 39 21.48 -17.92 9.19
C GLN A 39 21.07 -16.48 9.55
N PRO A 40 21.82 -15.80 10.42
CA PRO A 40 21.53 -14.42 10.78
C PRO A 40 21.51 -13.60 9.48
N LEU A 41 20.34 -13.06 9.15
CA LEU A 41 20.16 -12.13 8.03
C LEU A 41 21.19 -11.02 8.19
N GLU A 42 22.22 -11.03 7.34
CA GLU A 42 23.26 -10.02 7.35
C GLU A 42 22.61 -8.65 7.21
N THR A 43 22.61 -7.90 8.31
CA THR A 43 22.09 -6.54 8.37
C THR A 43 23.18 -5.61 7.83
N GLY A 44 23.45 -5.74 6.53
CA GLY A 44 24.23 -4.76 5.80
C GLY A 44 23.68 -3.34 6.05
N PRO A 45 24.52 -2.30 5.98
CA PRO A 45 24.10 -0.93 6.28
C PRO A 45 22.91 -0.57 5.40
N ARG A 46 21.74 -0.38 6.01
CA ARG A 46 20.53 0.03 5.30
C ARG A 46 20.82 1.35 4.58
N LYS A 47 20.99 1.30 3.26
CA LYS A 47 21.19 2.49 2.42
C LYS A 47 20.17 3.56 2.84
N ARG A 48 20.66 4.72 3.29
CA ARG A 48 19.78 5.83 3.67
C ARG A 48 19.20 6.43 2.39
N TRP A 49 17.98 6.04 2.06
CA TRP A 49 17.26 6.56 0.90
C TRP A 49 16.94 8.04 1.06
N SER A 50 17.32 8.85 0.07
CA SER A 50 17.03 10.28 0.01
C SER A 50 15.80 10.56 -0.86
N ALA A 51 15.27 11.79 -0.76
CA ALA A 51 14.21 12.24 -1.64
C ALA A 51 14.64 12.31 -3.12
N LYS A 52 15.95 12.44 -3.39
CA LYS A 52 16.50 12.39 -4.74
C LYS A 52 16.45 10.98 -5.29
N ASP A 53 16.83 9.97 -4.49
CA ASP A 53 16.72 8.56 -4.87
C ASP A 53 15.27 8.18 -5.17
N ASP A 54 14.31 8.65 -4.35
CA ASP A 54 12.88 8.42 -4.59
C ASP A 54 12.41 9.00 -5.93
N ALA A 55 12.84 10.23 -6.25
CA ALA A 55 12.47 10.92 -7.48
C ALA A 55 13.08 10.25 -8.71
N GLU A 56 14.34 9.80 -8.63
CA GLU A 56 15.01 9.04 -9.69
C GLU A 56 14.32 7.68 -9.92
N LEU A 57 13.95 6.97 -8.84
CA LEU A 57 13.20 5.72 -8.92
C LEU A 57 11.82 5.93 -9.57
N GLU A 58 11.07 6.95 -9.13
CA GLU A 58 9.76 7.29 -9.71
C GLU A 58 9.89 7.63 -11.20
N ALA A 59 10.87 8.44 -11.59
CA ALA A 59 11.08 8.84 -12.99
C ALA A 59 11.47 7.67 -13.91
N ARG A 60 12.35 6.78 -13.44
CA ARG A 60 12.74 5.57 -14.18
C ARG A 60 11.57 4.62 -14.36
N ALA A 61 10.86 4.30 -13.27
CA ALA A 61 9.67 3.45 -13.33
C ALA A 61 8.59 4.06 -14.24
N ARG A 62 8.45 5.39 -14.22
CA ARG A 62 7.47 6.11 -15.06
C ARG A 62 7.77 5.93 -16.53
N THR A 63 9.04 6.07 -16.92
CA THR A 63 9.48 5.93 -18.30
C THR A 63 9.09 4.56 -18.84
N LEU A 64 9.34 3.50 -18.05
CA LEU A 64 8.94 2.13 -18.38
C LEU A 64 7.42 1.96 -18.48
N PHE A 65 6.67 2.60 -17.58
CA PHE A 65 5.21 2.53 -17.58
C PHE A 65 4.60 3.20 -18.83
N VAL A 66 5.13 4.37 -19.22
CA VAL A 66 4.68 5.10 -20.42
C VAL A 66 5.09 4.38 -21.70
N SER A 67 6.23 3.70 -21.71
CA SER A 67 6.69 2.93 -22.88
C SER A 67 6.00 1.58 -23.05
N GLY A 68 4.97 1.28 -22.25
CA GLY A 68 4.25 -0.01 -22.30
C GLY A 68 4.96 -1.17 -21.61
N ASN A 69 6.13 -0.94 -21.00
CA ASN A 69 6.92 -1.96 -20.29
C ASN A 69 6.50 -2.03 -18.81
N ALA A 70 5.21 -2.27 -18.57
CA ALA A 70 4.64 -2.28 -17.22
C ALA A 70 5.30 -3.35 -16.33
N SER A 71 5.63 -4.53 -16.89
CA SER A 71 6.33 -5.60 -16.17
C SER A 71 7.70 -5.16 -15.63
N ASP A 72 8.49 -4.44 -16.44
CA ASP A 72 9.82 -3.95 -16.03
C ASP A 72 9.70 -2.82 -15.00
N ALA A 73 8.72 -1.94 -15.17
CA ALA A 73 8.41 -0.91 -14.18
C ALA A 73 8.07 -1.55 -12.83
N MET A 74 7.27 -2.61 -12.85
CA MET A 74 6.89 -3.37 -11.67
C MET A 74 8.07 -4.11 -11.04
N ALA A 75 8.96 -4.70 -11.84
CA ALA A 75 10.18 -5.35 -11.34
C ALA A 75 11.11 -4.33 -10.66
N LEU A 76 11.27 -3.14 -11.27
CA LEU A 76 12.03 -2.04 -10.70
C LEU A 76 11.44 -1.54 -9.38
N LEU A 77 10.11 -1.46 -9.30
CA LEU A 77 9.38 -1.06 -8.09
C LEU A 77 9.25 -2.20 -7.05
N GLY A 78 9.41 -3.46 -7.46
CA GLY A 78 9.29 -4.64 -6.60
C GLY A 78 10.40 -4.74 -5.54
N GLY A 79 11.53 -4.06 -5.77
CA GLY A 79 12.56 -3.86 -4.74
C GLY A 79 12.15 -2.88 -3.62
N ALA A 80 11.09 -2.09 -3.83
CA ALA A 80 10.57 -1.11 -2.88
C ALA A 80 9.32 -1.65 -2.15
N ASN A 81 9.02 -1.09 -0.98
CA ASN A 81 7.94 -1.61 -0.14
C ASN A 81 6.56 -1.13 -0.65
N LEU A 82 5.72 -2.06 -1.08
CA LEU A 82 4.33 -1.79 -1.48
C LEU A 82 3.47 -1.49 -0.26
N LEU A 83 2.73 -0.39 -0.30
CA LEU A 83 1.90 0.07 0.83
C LEU A 83 0.43 -0.33 0.73
N ALA A 84 -0.05 -0.67 -0.46
CA ALA A 84 -1.45 -1.04 -0.65
C ALA A 84 -1.78 -2.31 0.15
N ARG A 85 -2.83 -2.22 0.97
CA ARG A 85 -3.36 -3.35 1.71
C ARG A 85 -4.34 -4.13 0.84
N HIS A 86 -4.60 -5.37 1.23
CA HIS A 86 -5.64 -6.13 0.56
C HIS A 86 -7.01 -5.51 0.86
N GLU A 87 -7.78 -5.28 -0.20
CA GLU A 87 -9.10 -4.65 -0.14
C GLU A 87 -10.02 -5.34 -1.14
N THR A 88 -11.24 -5.65 -0.70
CA THR A 88 -12.31 -6.23 -1.52
C THR A 88 -13.23 -5.11 -1.99
N THR A 89 -12.81 -4.38 -3.02
CA THR A 89 -13.63 -3.35 -3.67
C THR A 89 -14.07 -3.83 -5.05
N ARG A 90 -14.87 -3.02 -5.76
CA ARG A 90 -15.21 -3.29 -7.17
C ARG A 90 -13.99 -3.19 -8.10
N LEU A 91 -12.95 -2.48 -7.67
CA LEU A 91 -11.71 -2.36 -8.41
C LEU A 91 -10.74 -3.49 -8.04
N PRO A 92 -9.88 -3.94 -8.98
CA PRO A 92 -8.85 -4.92 -8.67
C PRO A 92 -7.93 -4.42 -7.56
N CYS A 93 -7.65 -5.29 -6.59
CA CYS A 93 -6.80 -4.96 -5.46
C CYS A 93 -5.35 -4.71 -5.91
N LEU A 94 -4.74 -3.64 -5.39
CA LEU A 94 -3.38 -3.21 -5.72
C LEU A 94 -2.31 -3.66 -4.71
N CYS A 95 -2.66 -4.58 -3.81
CA CYS A 95 -1.71 -5.11 -2.82
C CYS A 95 -0.67 -6.01 -3.47
N ALA A 96 0.44 -6.26 -2.78
CA ALA A 96 1.55 -7.08 -3.28
C ALA A 96 1.14 -8.49 -3.77
N LYS A 97 0.06 -9.06 -3.23
CA LYS A 97 -0.45 -10.39 -3.62
C LYS A 97 -1.35 -10.36 -4.85
N CYS A 98 -2.08 -9.26 -5.07
CA CYS A 98 -3.12 -9.16 -6.09
C CYS A 98 -2.67 -8.39 -7.33
N LEU A 99 -1.60 -7.62 -7.20
CA LEU A 99 -1.12 -6.72 -8.25
C LEU A 99 -0.58 -7.51 -9.44
N LYS A 100 -1.32 -7.50 -10.55
CA LYS A 100 -0.86 -8.07 -11.83
C LYS A 100 0.05 -7.10 -12.58
N HIS A 101 1.06 -7.65 -13.25
CA HIS A 101 2.02 -6.87 -14.05
C HIS A 101 1.39 -6.25 -15.31
N ALA A 102 0.42 -6.93 -15.92
CA ALA A 102 -0.39 -6.37 -16.99
C ALA A 102 -1.16 -5.15 -16.46
N ALA A 103 -1.12 -4.04 -17.20
CA ALA A 103 -1.87 -2.85 -16.89
C ALA A 103 -3.36 -3.10 -17.18
N ASP A 104 -4.08 -3.58 -16.18
CA ASP A 104 -5.54 -3.72 -16.28
C ASP A 104 -6.16 -2.32 -16.16
N SER A 105 -6.97 -1.89 -17.12
CA SER A 105 -7.77 -0.66 -17.08
C SER A 105 -9.23 -1.03 -16.80
N PRO A 106 -9.61 -1.23 -15.53
CA PRO A 106 -10.96 -1.67 -15.19
C PRO A 106 -11.98 -0.56 -15.47
N GLU A 107 -13.16 -0.96 -15.89
CA GLU A 107 -14.33 -0.09 -16.00
C GLU A 107 -15.32 -0.47 -14.89
N VAL A 108 -15.74 0.52 -14.11
CA VAL A 108 -16.69 0.34 -12.99
C VAL A 108 -17.71 1.46 -13.05
N ASP A 109 -19.00 1.10 -13.06
CA ASP A 109 -20.12 2.05 -13.13
C ASP A 109 -20.01 3.05 -14.31
N GLY A 110 -19.49 2.58 -15.46
CA GLY A 110 -19.29 3.38 -16.67
C GLY A 110 -18.07 4.32 -16.62
N VAL A 111 -17.26 4.25 -15.56
CA VAL A 111 -16.03 5.04 -15.42
C VAL A 111 -14.83 4.13 -15.64
N ARG A 112 -13.95 4.52 -16.57
CA ARG A 112 -12.67 3.85 -16.81
C ARG A 112 -11.62 4.35 -15.85
N TYR A 113 -10.85 3.42 -15.30
CA TYR A 113 -9.76 3.72 -14.40
C TYR A 113 -8.43 3.31 -15.00
N VAL A 114 -7.43 4.16 -14.79
CA VAL A 114 -6.04 3.90 -15.10
C VAL A 114 -5.24 3.76 -13.82
N ARG A 115 -4.31 2.81 -13.80
CA ARG A 115 -3.40 2.61 -12.68
C ARG A 115 -2.27 3.64 -12.74
N ASP A 116 -2.02 4.30 -11.63
CA ASP A 116 -0.87 5.18 -11.45
C ASP A 116 -0.20 4.84 -10.09
N PHE A 117 0.97 5.41 -9.83
CA PHE A 117 1.77 5.19 -8.64
C PHE A 117 2.55 6.43 -8.22
N VAL A 118 2.97 6.47 -6.96
CA VAL A 118 3.91 7.46 -6.42
C VAL A 118 4.92 6.78 -5.50
N VAL A 119 6.11 7.38 -5.38
CA VAL A 119 7.19 6.88 -4.52
C VAL A 119 7.52 7.88 -3.43
N ALA A 120 7.69 7.40 -2.20
CA ALA A 120 8.26 8.20 -1.11
C ALA A 120 8.90 7.30 -0.04
N ARG A 121 10.08 7.70 0.45
CA ARG A 121 10.89 6.97 1.44
C ARG A 121 11.07 5.49 1.06
N TYR A 122 11.38 5.24 -0.20
CA TYR A 122 11.52 3.89 -0.76
C TYR A 122 10.28 2.98 -0.58
N ARG A 123 9.11 3.61 -0.57
CA ARG A 123 7.81 2.94 -0.56
C ARG A 123 6.98 3.38 -1.74
N VAL A 124 6.20 2.44 -2.26
CA VAL A 124 5.39 2.64 -3.47
C VAL A 124 3.92 2.54 -3.09
N LEU A 125 3.14 3.51 -3.52
CA LEU A 125 1.69 3.49 -3.45
C LEU A 125 1.13 3.45 -4.87
N PHE A 126 0.50 2.33 -5.23
CA PHE A 126 -0.34 2.23 -6.41
C PHE A 126 -1.75 2.73 -6.10
N TYR A 127 -2.39 3.36 -7.08
CA TYR A 127 -3.76 3.83 -6.97
C TYR A 127 -4.47 3.82 -8.33
N TRP A 128 -5.79 3.73 -8.29
CA TRP A 128 -6.65 3.88 -9.47
C TRP A 128 -7.05 5.35 -9.63
N THR A 129 -6.98 5.85 -10.85
CA THR A 129 -7.41 7.21 -11.22
C THR A 129 -8.41 7.13 -12.35
N PRO A 130 -9.56 7.83 -12.29
CA PRO A 130 -10.44 7.97 -13.44
C PRO A 130 -9.68 8.49 -14.66
N GLU A 131 -9.93 7.91 -15.83
CA GLU A 131 -9.30 8.33 -17.08
C GLU A 131 -9.61 9.81 -17.41
N GLU A 132 -10.77 10.31 -16.98
CA GLU A 132 -11.16 11.72 -17.10
C GLU A 132 -10.17 12.70 -16.44
N LEU A 133 -9.44 12.25 -15.41
CA LEU A 133 -8.43 13.05 -14.72
C LEU A 133 -7.04 12.94 -15.37
N ALA A 134 -6.92 12.32 -16.55
CA ALA A 134 -5.64 12.19 -17.25
C ALA A 134 -4.98 13.57 -17.53
N ALA A 135 -5.79 14.59 -17.85
CA ALA A 135 -5.31 15.97 -18.04
C ALA A 135 -4.64 16.53 -16.78
N ASP A 136 -5.14 16.16 -15.61
CA ASP A 136 -4.66 16.61 -14.29
C ASP A 136 -3.72 15.60 -13.61
N ALA A 137 -3.25 14.58 -14.32
CA ALA A 137 -2.47 13.49 -13.75
C ALA A 137 -1.24 13.97 -12.96
N LYS A 138 -0.61 15.07 -13.39
CA LYS A 138 0.52 15.68 -12.66
C LYS A 138 0.10 16.23 -11.29
N GLN A 139 -1.05 16.89 -11.22
CA GLN A 139 -1.60 17.44 -9.98
C GLN A 139 -2.09 16.33 -9.06
N VAL A 140 -2.79 15.32 -9.59
CA VAL A 140 -3.20 14.13 -8.85
C VAL A 140 -1.99 13.45 -8.22
N ARG A 141 -0.91 13.22 -8.99
CA ARG A 141 0.34 12.65 -8.47
C ARG A 141 0.96 13.49 -7.36
N ALA A 142 1.01 14.81 -7.53
CA ALA A 142 1.54 15.71 -6.50
C ALA A 142 0.77 15.59 -5.19
N SER A 143 -0.56 15.54 -5.26
CA SER A 143 -1.46 15.34 -4.11
C SER A 143 -1.24 13.98 -3.45
N MET A 144 -1.21 12.90 -4.23
CA MET A 144 -0.96 11.54 -3.73
C MET A 144 0.40 11.42 -3.05
N ARG A 145 1.45 12.01 -3.63
CA ARG A 145 2.79 12.03 -3.04
C ARG A 145 2.83 12.80 -1.72
N SER A 146 2.11 13.93 -1.64
CA SER A 146 2.00 14.72 -0.41
C SER A 146 1.29 13.91 0.70
N ALA A 147 0.15 13.29 0.36
CA ALA A 147 -0.60 12.43 1.27
C ALA A 147 0.24 11.24 1.77
N LEU A 148 0.95 10.57 0.86
CA LEU A 148 1.86 9.48 1.21
C LEU A 148 2.96 9.94 2.17
N ARG A 149 3.60 11.08 1.90
CA ARG A 149 4.62 11.63 2.80
C ARG A 149 4.06 11.97 4.18
N ALA A 150 2.85 12.52 4.25
CA ALA A 150 2.17 12.78 5.52
C ALA A 150 1.91 11.48 6.30
N GLN A 151 1.36 10.46 5.63
CA GLN A 151 1.11 9.15 6.22
C GLN A 151 2.40 8.51 6.74
N LEU A 152 3.53 8.66 6.04
CA LEU A 152 4.81 8.08 6.49
C LEU A 152 5.49 8.88 7.62
N ARG A 153 5.09 10.13 7.87
CA ARG A 153 5.54 10.89 9.06
C ARG A 153 4.78 10.45 10.31
N ILE A 154 3.50 10.13 10.15
CA ILE A 154 2.67 9.51 11.17
C ILE A 154 3.11 8.04 11.24
N GLY A 155 4.22 7.76 11.94
CA GLY A 155 4.70 6.40 12.09
C GLY A 155 3.56 5.47 12.59
N PRO A 156 3.65 4.15 12.37
CA PRO A 156 2.63 3.19 12.80
C PRO A 156 2.36 3.14 14.32
N GLN A 157 3.01 4.02 15.11
CA GLN A 157 2.83 4.16 16.55
C GLN A 157 1.96 5.37 16.97
N ALA A 158 1.45 6.19 16.05
CA ALA A 158 0.75 7.44 16.41
C ALA A 158 -0.70 7.25 16.92
N THR A 159 -1.26 6.04 16.83
CA THR A 159 -2.45 5.65 17.60
C THR A 159 -2.06 4.91 18.88
N ARG A 160 -1.12 5.47 19.64
CA ARG A 160 -1.00 5.16 21.06
C ARG A 160 -1.96 6.09 21.78
N ALA A 161 -3.07 5.55 22.29
CA ALA A 161 -3.81 6.26 23.31
C ALA A 161 -2.80 6.61 24.43
N PRO A 162 -2.62 7.89 24.78
CA PRO A 162 -1.72 8.26 25.85
C PRO A 162 -2.17 7.54 27.11
N GLY A 163 -1.25 6.78 27.71
CA GLY A 163 -1.49 6.10 28.97
C GLY A 163 -1.72 4.60 28.90
N ILE A 164 -1.80 3.89 27.76
CA ILE A 164 -1.94 2.42 27.78
C ILE A 164 -0.62 1.71 27.44
N ASN A 165 -0.13 0.86 28.35
CA ASN A 165 1.04 0.01 28.11
C ASN A 165 0.70 -1.11 27.09
N PRO A 166 1.47 -1.24 25.99
CA PRO A 166 1.15 -2.15 24.90
C PRO A 166 1.35 -3.65 25.21
N PHE A 167 2.11 -3.98 26.25
CA PHE A 167 2.34 -5.37 26.64
C PHE A 167 1.33 -5.86 27.67
N THR A 168 0.69 -4.95 28.40
CA THR A 168 -0.19 -5.28 29.52
C THR A 168 -1.63 -4.79 29.34
N GLY A 169 -1.90 -3.89 28.38
CA GLY A 169 -3.21 -3.29 28.17
C GLY A 169 -3.69 -2.38 29.31
N ARG A 170 -2.83 -2.04 30.27
CA ARG A 170 -3.18 -1.26 31.47
C ARG A 170 -2.76 0.21 31.37
N PRO A 171 -3.44 1.12 32.09
CA PRO A 171 -2.98 2.49 32.27
C PRO A 171 -1.56 2.51 32.88
N THR A 172 -0.62 3.29 32.32
CA THR A 172 0.65 3.62 32.98
C THR A 172 0.37 4.66 34.07
N PRO A 173 0.82 4.44 35.33
CA PRO A 173 0.65 5.40 36.43
C PRO A 173 1.41 6.71 36.18
#